data_AF-A0A4P9CAU5-F1
#
_entry.id   AF-A0A4P9CAU5-F1
#
_cell.length_a   1.000
_cell.length_b   1.000
_cell.length_c   1.000
_cell.angle_alpha   90.00
_cell.angle_beta   90.00
_cell.angle_gamma   90.00
#
_symmetry.space_group_name_H-M   'P 1'
#
loop_
_entity.id
_entity.type
_entity.pdbx_description
1 polymer ?
#
loop_
_entity_poly.entity_id
_entity_poly.type
_entity_poly.pdbx_seq_one_letter_code
_entity_poly.pdbx_strand_id
1 'polypeptide(L)'
;MIQMINKLKKNQKGFTLVELIVVLVILAILAAFTIPAMLGFIEDAKGKAYVSQAREVYLAGQTVATEQTLADGTEITSTGTGPAATAVKDKLNSDIPASATWTIKIGDGSRITKVEYKDGGFTVTIDETVSGGNAVIKKD
;
A
#
# COMPACT_ATOMS: atom_id res chain seq x y z
N MET A 1 38.91 47.28 0.25
CA MET A 1 37.99 46.14 0.10
C MET A 1 36.75 46.16 1.02
N ILE A 2 36.76 46.87 2.15
CA ILE A 2 35.64 46.87 3.13
C ILE A 2 34.40 47.67 2.66
N GLN A 3 34.55 48.64 1.75
CA GLN A 3 33.44 49.48 1.30
C GLN A 3 32.40 48.76 0.42
N MET A 4 32.76 47.63 -0.23
CA MET A 4 31.83 46.85 -1.06
C MET A 4 30.80 46.09 -0.21
N ILE A 5 31.20 45.62 0.98
CA ILE A 5 30.36 44.84 1.90
C ILE A 5 29.26 45.70 2.54
N ASN A 6 29.54 46.98 2.82
CA ASN A 6 28.54 47.90 3.40
C ASN A 6 27.44 48.33 2.41
N LYS A 7 27.68 48.26 1.09
CA LYS A 7 26.63 48.52 0.08
C LYS A 7 25.62 47.38 -0.01
N LEU A 8 26.04 46.13 0.27
CA LEU A 8 25.16 44.95 0.22
C LEU A 8 24.15 44.90 1.38
N LYS A 9 24.51 45.40 2.57
CA LYS A 9 23.60 45.48 3.73
C LYS A 9 22.51 46.56 3.61
N LYS A 10 22.72 47.59 2.79
CA LYS A 10 21.76 48.71 2.62
C LYS A 10 20.61 48.39 1.65
N ASN A 11 20.69 47.29 0.90
CA ASN A 11 19.70 46.86 -0.08
C ASN A 11 18.82 45.69 0.41
N GLN A 12 18.82 45.38 1.70
CA GLN A 12 17.88 44.40 2.25
C GLN A 12 16.54 45.09 2.56
N LYS A 13 15.74 45.31 1.52
CA LYS A 13 14.29 45.54 1.70
C LYS A 13 13.70 44.24 2.22
N GLY A 14 13.57 44.11 3.54
CA GLY A 14 12.96 42.97 4.19
C GLY A 14 11.47 42.89 3.83
N PHE A 15 11.00 41.66 3.65
CA PHE A 15 9.57 41.35 3.51
C PHE A 15 8.83 41.84 4.75
N THR A 16 7.70 42.53 4.58
CA THR A 16 6.96 43.04 5.73
C THR A 16 6.24 41.90 6.45
N LEU A 17 6.08 42.01 7.77
CA LEU A 17 5.30 41.03 8.53
C LEU A 17 3.86 40.94 8.02
N VAL A 18 3.31 42.06 7.52
CA VAL A 18 1.97 42.15 6.94
C VAL A 18 1.83 41.28 5.69
N GLU A 19 2.84 41.25 4.83
CA GLU A 19 2.82 40.40 3.64
C GLU A 19 2.86 38.91 4.01
N LEU A 20 3.57 38.52 5.08
CA LEU A 20 3.60 37.12 5.51
C LEU A 20 2.27 36.67 6.12
N ILE A 21 1.62 37.52 6.93
CA ILE A 21 0.35 37.14 7.57
C ILE A 21 -0.77 36.98 6.55
N VAL A 22 -0.84 37.84 5.51
CA VAL A 22 -1.87 37.72 4.46
C VAL A 22 -1.72 36.40 3.69
N VAL A 23 -0.48 36.01 3.38
CA VAL A 23 -0.20 34.74 2.70
C VAL A 23 -0.61 33.55 3.58
N LEU A 24 -0.26 33.56 4.88
CA LEU A 24 -0.65 32.49 5.80
C LEU A 24 -2.17 32.37 5.96
N VAL A 25 -2.90 33.49 5.97
CA VAL A 25 -4.38 33.48 6.00
C VAL A 25 -4.96 32.81 4.77
N ILE A 26 -4.46 33.15 3.57
CA ILE A 26 -4.93 32.53 2.33
C ILE A 26 -4.59 31.02 2.32
N LEU A 27 -3.37 30.64 2.71
CA LEU A 27 -2.97 29.23 2.81
C LEU A 27 -3.83 28.45 3.82
N ALA A 28 -4.21 29.07 4.94
CA ALA A 28 -5.08 28.45 5.94
C ALA A 28 -6.47 28.15 5.39
N ILE A 29 -7.07 29.10 4.64
CA ILE A 29 -8.38 28.91 4.01
C ILE A 29 -8.31 27.80 2.94
N LEU A 30 -7.27 27.79 2.10
CA LEU A 30 -7.09 26.75 1.08
C LEU A 30 -6.87 25.37 1.72
N ALA A 31 -6.04 25.29 2.77
CA ALA A 31 -5.77 24.05 3.47
C ALA A 31 -7.04 23.46 4.11
N ALA A 32 -7.92 24.30 4.66
CA ALA A 32 -9.15 23.86 5.31
C ALA A 32 -10.08 23.05 4.38
N PHE A 33 -10.18 23.42 3.09
CA PHE A 33 -10.98 22.67 2.12
C PHE A 33 -10.21 21.51 1.48
N THR A 34 -8.90 21.67 1.27
CA THR A 34 -8.10 20.71 0.50
C THR A 34 -7.74 19.47 1.32
N ILE A 35 -7.48 19.62 2.63
CA ILE A 35 -7.06 18.51 3.50
C ILE A 35 -8.14 17.40 3.58
N PRO A 36 -9.42 17.68 3.86
CA PRO A 36 -10.44 16.62 3.93
C PRO A 36 -10.60 15.84 2.63
N ALA A 37 -10.57 16.53 1.48
CA ALA A 37 -10.65 15.88 0.17
C ALA A 37 -9.45 14.95 -0.10
N MET A 38 -8.23 15.37 0.30
CA MET A 38 -7.04 14.54 0.14
C MET A 38 -7.07 13.28 1.01
N LEU A 39 -7.67 13.30 2.19
CA LEU A 39 -7.75 12.13 3.06
C LEU A 39 -8.50 10.95 2.41
N GLY A 40 -9.62 11.22 1.72
CA GLY A 40 -10.36 10.19 0.98
C GLY A 40 -9.56 9.58 -0.17
N PHE A 41 -8.86 10.41 -0.96
CA PHE A 41 -8.01 9.92 -2.04
C PHE A 41 -6.84 9.08 -1.55
N ILE A 42 -6.27 9.41 -0.38
CA ILE A 42 -5.19 8.63 0.23
C ILE A 42 -5.73 7.26 0.67
N GLU A 43 -6.92 7.18 1.24
CA GLU A 43 -7.52 5.92 1.66
C GLU A 43 -7.86 5.01 0.47
N ASP A 44 -8.43 5.57 -0.60
CA ASP A 44 -8.67 4.83 -1.84
C ASP A 44 -7.37 4.35 -2.51
N ALA A 45 -6.34 5.20 -2.52
CA ALA A 45 -5.03 4.84 -3.06
C ALA A 45 -4.39 3.71 -2.25
N LYS A 46 -4.50 3.75 -0.91
CA LYS A 46 -4.05 2.65 -0.04
C LYS A 46 -4.83 1.37 -0.31
N GLY A 47 -6.16 1.44 -0.41
CA GLY A 47 -7.00 0.28 -0.74
C GLY A 47 -6.58 -0.37 -2.06
N LYS A 48 -6.33 0.43 -3.10
CA LYS A 48 -5.83 -0.06 -4.40
C LYS A 48 -4.43 -0.67 -4.30
N ALA A 49 -3.53 -0.08 -3.53
CA ALA A 49 -2.20 -0.63 -3.29
C ALA A 49 -2.28 -2.01 -2.60
N TYR A 50 -3.13 -2.16 -1.59
CA TYR A 50 -3.35 -3.44 -0.90
C TYR A 50 -3.97 -4.50 -1.82
N VAL A 51 -4.88 -4.11 -2.71
CA VAL A 51 -5.39 -5.04 -3.75
C VAL A 51 -4.29 -5.49 -4.69
N SER A 52 -3.37 -4.60 -5.08
CA SER A 52 -2.23 -4.96 -5.92
C SER A 52 -1.31 -5.95 -5.21
N GLN A 53 -0.99 -5.71 -3.94
CA GLN A 53 -0.18 -6.63 -3.12
C GLN A 53 -0.88 -7.99 -2.94
N ALA A 54 -2.19 -8.01 -2.70
CA ALA A 54 -2.96 -9.25 -2.60
C ALA A 54 -2.93 -10.04 -3.92
N ARG A 55 -2.96 -9.37 -5.08
CA ARG A 55 -2.79 -10.00 -6.40
C ARG A 55 -1.38 -10.55 -6.58
N GLU A 56 -0.36 -9.86 -6.09
CA GLU A 56 1.00 -10.36 -6.13
C GLU A 56 1.17 -11.65 -5.31
N VAL A 57 0.57 -11.70 -4.10
CA VAL A 57 0.48 -12.93 -3.29
C VAL A 57 -0.25 -14.04 -4.04
N TYR A 58 -1.35 -13.72 -4.71
CA TYR A 58 -2.09 -14.67 -5.55
C TYR A 58 -1.19 -15.24 -6.66
N LEU A 59 -0.48 -14.40 -7.43
CA LEU A 59 0.38 -14.86 -8.51
C LEU A 59 1.55 -15.73 -8.00
N ALA A 60 2.18 -15.30 -6.91
CA ALA A 60 3.27 -16.05 -6.27
C ALA A 60 2.77 -17.43 -5.80
N GLY A 61 1.63 -17.46 -5.11
CA GLY A 61 0.99 -18.70 -4.70
C GLY A 61 0.63 -19.61 -5.86
N GLN A 62 0.06 -19.07 -6.94
CA GLN A 62 -0.39 -19.87 -8.08
C GLN A 62 0.80 -20.52 -8.78
N THR A 63 1.90 -19.77 -8.89
CA THR A 63 3.16 -20.27 -9.43
C THR A 63 3.66 -21.45 -8.60
N VAL A 64 3.73 -21.30 -7.28
CA VAL A 64 4.19 -22.37 -6.38
C VAL A 64 3.24 -23.57 -6.35
N ALA A 65 1.93 -23.33 -6.33
CA ALA A 65 0.91 -24.38 -6.36
C ALA A 65 1.05 -25.26 -7.60
N THR A 66 1.33 -24.65 -8.75
CA THR A 66 1.53 -25.35 -10.02
C THR A 66 2.89 -26.06 -10.06
N GLU A 67 3.96 -25.39 -9.63
CA GLU A 67 5.32 -25.96 -9.60
C GLU A 67 5.42 -27.19 -8.68
N GLN A 68 4.75 -27.14 -7.52
CA GLN A 68 4.81 -28.20 -6.51
C GLN A 68 3.63 -29.18 -6.56
N THR A 69 2.68 -29.00 -7.50
CA THR A 69 1.47 -29.82 -7.63
C THR A 69 0.78 -30.01 -6.29
N LEU A 70 0.49 -28.88 -5.62
CA LEU A 70 -0.10 -28.93 -4.29
C LEU A 70 -1.53 -29.44 -4.35
N ALA A 71 -1.88 -30.30 -3.39
CA ALA A 71 -3.18 -30.94 -3.30
C ALA A 71 -4.28 -29.95 -2.90
N ASP A 72 -5.49 -30.26 -3.33
CA ASP A 72 -6.69 -29.49 -2.98
C ASP A 72 -6.88 -29.40 -1.47
N GLY A 73 -7.33 -28.24 -1.01
CA GLY A 73 -7.51 -27.95 0.41
C GLY A 73 -6.21 -27.58 1.13
N THR A 74 -5.06 -27.59 0.46
CA THR A 74 -3.81 -27.07 1.05
C THR A 74 -3.94 -25.58 1.32
N GLU A 75 -3.53 -25.18 2.53
CA GLU A 75 -3.41 -23.77 2.92
C GLU A 75 -1.94 -23.40 3.09
N ILE A 76 -1.53 -22.29 2.48
CA ILE A 76 -0.20 -21.71 2.64
C ILE A 76 -0.37 -20.37 3.37
N THR A 77 0.37 -20.19 4.47
CA THR A 77 0.28 -18.97 5.29
C THR A 77 1.63 -18.24 5.35
N SER A 78 1.60 -16.94 5.61
CA SER A 78 2.79 -16.11 5.78
C SER A 78 3.69 -16.55 6.94
N THR A 79 3.16 -17.31 7.91
CA THR A 79 3.94 -17.88 9.01
C THR A 79 4.33 -19.34 8.78
N GLY A 80 3.88 -19.96 7.69
CA GLY A 80 4.23 -21.33 7.33
C GLY A 80 5.73 -21.50 7.09
N THR A 81 6.25 -22.67 7.47
CA THR A 81 7.68 -23.03 7.36
C THR A 81 7.94 -24.15 6.36
N GLY A 82 6.90 -24.69 5.73
CA GLY A 82 7.03 -25.73 4.71
C GLY A 82 7.59 -25.20 3.38
N PRO A 83 8.06 -26.09 2.47
CA PRO A 83 8.68 -25.71 1.19
C PRO A 83 7.80 -24.78 0.33
N ALA A 84 6.49 -25.01 0.33
CA ALA A 84 5.54 -24.16 -0.38
C ALA A 84 5.49 -22.74 0.20
N ALA A 85 5.43 -22.60 1.52
CA ALA A 85 5.37 -21.30 2.19
C ALA A 85 6.67 -20.50 1.99
N THR A 86 7.82 -21.16 2.06
CA THR A 86 9.12 -20.54 1.77
C THR A 86 9.21 -20.10 0.32
N ALA A 87 8.85 -20.96 -0.63
CA ALA A 87 8.89 -20.62 -2.06
C ALA A 87 7.94 -19.46 -2.42
N VAL A 88 6.78 -19.35 -1.75
CA VAL A 88 5.90 -18.18 -1.93
C VAL A 88 6.60 -16.93 -1.41
N LYS A 89 7.14 -16.94 -0.19
CA LYS A 89 7.86 -15.81 0.41
C LYS A 89 9.01 -15.33 -0.47
N ASP A 90 9.78 -16.26 -1.04
CA ASP A 90 10.91 -15.95 -1.92
C ASP A 90 10.49 -15.30 -3.24
N LYS A 91 9.24 -15.53 -3.69
CA LYS A 91 8.67 -14.92 -4.89
C LYS A 91 7.96 -13.59 -4.64
N LEU A 92 7.71 -13.21 -3.38
CA LEU A 92 7.12 -11.91 -3.06
C LEU A 92 8.17 -10.80 -3.17
N ASN A 93 7.81 -9.67 -3.76
CA ASN A 93 8.70 -8.52 -3.87
C ASN A 93 8.82 -7.77 -2.54
N SER A 94 9.82 -6.88 -2.43
CA SER A 94 10.00 -6.01 -1.26
C SER A 94 8.87 -5.01 -1.04
N ASP A 95 7.96 -4.88 -2.01
CA ASP A 95 6.76 -4.03 -1.90
C ASP A 95 5.70 -4.61 -0.96
N ILE A 96 5.80 -5.89 -0.60
CA ILE A 96 4.98 -6.50 0.44
C ILE A 96 5.71 -6.38 1.78
N PRO A 97 5.19 -5.60 2.74
CA PRO A 97 5.86 -5.41 4.02
C PRO A 97 5.91 -6.72 4.80
N ALA A 98 7.01 -6.95 5.51
CA ALA A 98 7.20 -8.17 6.32
C ALA A 98 6.18 -8.31 7.48
N SER A 99 5.52 -7.21 7.86
CA SER A 99 4.41 -7.20 8.83
C SER A 99 3.09 -7.68 8.25
N ALA A 100 2.95 -7.74 6.93
CA ALA A 100 1.74 -8.20 6.30
C ALA A 100 1.53 -9.70 6.53
N THR A 101 0.29 -10.08 6.78
CA THR A 101 -0.09 -11.48 6.87
C THR A 101 -0.88 -11.89 5.65
N TRP A 102 -0.67 -13.11 5.18
CA TRP A 102 -1.41 -13.63 4.04
C TRP A 102 -1.68 -15.12 4.18
N THR A 103 -2.78 -15.56 3.58
CA THR A 103 -3.21 -16.95 3.51
C THR A 103 -3.71 -17.25 2.11
N ILE A 104 -3.26 -18.37 1.54
CA ILE A 104 -3.61 -18.84 0.20
C ILE A 104 -4.25 -20.21 0.36
N LYS A 105 -5.45 -20.39 -0.18
CA LYS A 105 -6.13 -21.69 -0.25
C LYS A 105 -6.14 -22.21 -1.66
N ILE A 106 -5.79 -23.47 -1.79
CA ILE A 106 -5.74 -24.18 -3.06
C ILE A 106 -7.01 -25.03 -3.19
N GLY A 107 -7.63 -25.00 -4.35
CA GLY A 107 -8.69 -25.92 -4.74
C GLY A 107 -8.29 -26.69 -5.99
N ASP A 108 -9.31 -27.23 -6.66
CA ASP A 108 -9.16 -28.27 -7.68
C ASP A 108 -8.14 -27.92 -8.77
N GLY A 109 -7.22 -28.85 -9.00
CA GLY A 109 -6.18 -28.75 -10.01
C GLY A 109 -5.07 -27.75 -9.67
N SER A 110 -4.72 -27.61 -8.40
CA SER A 110 -3.69 -26.67 -7.91
C SER A 110 -4.01 -25.20 -8.22
N ARG A 111 -5.28 -24.87 -8.42
CA ARG A 111 -5.75 -23.50 -8.63
C ARG A 111 -5.99 -22.84 -7.30
N ILE A 112 -5.60 -21.58 -7.15
CA ILE A 112 -5.95 -20.83 -5.95
C ILE A 112 -7.44 -20.51 -5.97
N THR A 113 -8.14 -20.88 -4.90
CA THR A 113 -9.56 -20.56 -4.71
C THR A 113 -9.78 -19.36 -3.82
N LYS A 114 -8.82 -19.07 -2.93
CA LYS A 114 -8.91 -17.94 -2.01
C LYS A 114 -7.55 -17.38 -1.62
N VAL A 115 -7.45 -16.05 -1.57
CA VAL A 115 -6.33 -15.32 -0.95
C VAL A 115 -6.89 -14.32 0.05
N GLU A 116 -6.34 -14.31 1.25
CA GLU A 116 -6.57 -13.28 2.26
C GLU A 116 -5.25 -12.59 2.53
N TYR A 117 -5.21 -11.27 2.39
CA TYR A 117 -4.05 -10.42 2.65
C TYR A 117 -4.43 -9.37 3.69
N LYS A 118 -3.60 -9.16 4.71
CA LYS A 118 -3.82 -8.17 5.75
C LYS A 118 -2.60 -7.32 6.01
N ASP A 119 -2.78 -6.01 5.97
CA ASP A 119 -1.78 -5.03 6.37
C ASP A 119 -2.44 -3.71 6.78
N GLY A 120 -1.85 -3.00 7.76
CA GLY A 120 -2.26 -1.64 8.12
C GLY A 120 -3.74 -1.44 8.52
N GLY A 121 -4.41 -2.49 9.01
CA GLY A 121 -5.85 -2.46 9.34
C GLY A 121 -6.78 -2.66 8.14
N PHE A 122 -6.24 -3.13 7.00
CA PHE A 122 -7.03 -3.54 5.85
C PHE A 122 -6.90 -5.04 5.65
N THR A 123 -8.02 -5.70 5.39
CA THR A 123 -8.10 -7.09 4.95
C THR A 123 -8.63 -7.11 3.51
N VAL A 124 -7.83 -7.60 2.58
CA VAL A 124 -8.23 -7.86 1.20
C VAL A 124 -8.46 -9.35 1.02
N THR A 125 -9.65 -9.72 0.54
CA THR A 125 -10.01 -11.10 0.24
C THR A 125 -10.31 -11.24 -1.24
N ILE A 126 -9.59 -12.12 -1.92
CA ILE A 126 -9.89 -12.58 -3.28
C ILE A 126 -10.47 -13.99 -3.12
N ASP A 127 -11.72 -14.19 -3.53
CA ASP A 127 -12.40 -15.48 -3.38
C ASP A 127 -13.07 -15.86 -4.71
N GLU A 128 -12.50 -16.86 -5.39
CA GLU A 128 -13.01 -17.37 -6.67
C GLU A 128 -14.16 -18.36 -6.49
N THR A 129 -14.44 -18.81 -5.26
CA THR A 129 -15.57 -19.72 -4.98
C THR A 129 -16.92 -19.00 -4.99
N VAL A 130 -16.89 -17.66 -4.92
CA VAL A 130 -18.08 -16.82 -4.99
C VAL A 130 -18.38 -16.49 -6.45
N SER A 131 -19.57 -16.86 -6.92
CA SER A 131 -20.05 -16.55 -8.28
C SER A 131 -19.91 -15.06 -8.59
N GLY A 132 -18.95 -14.70 -9.44
CA GLY A 132 -18.61 -13.32 -9.79
C GLY A 132 -17.18 -12.89 -9.45
N GLY A 133 -16.41 -13.68 -8.67
CA GLY A 133 -14.96 -13.51 -8.48
C GLY A 133 -14.53 -12.09 -8.12
N ASN A 134 -15.08 -11.51 -7.06
CA ASN A 134 -14.79 -10.13 -6.67
C ASN A 134 -13.76 -10.07 -5.55
N ALA A 135 -12.74 -9.22 -5.72
CA ALA A 135 -11.88 -8.82 -4.62
C ALA A 135 -12.68 -7.93 -3.65
N VAL A 136 -12.81 -8.35 -2.40
CA VAL A 136 -13.48 -7.60 -1.34
C VAL A 136 -12.42 -6.96 -0.46
N ILE A 137 -12.52 -5.66 -0.25
CA ILE A 137 -11.68 -4.91 0.69
C ILE A 137 -12.51 -4.63 1.93
N LYS A 138 -12.00 -5.00 3.10
CA LYS A 138 -12.56 -4.62 4.40
C LYS A 138 -11.51 -3.85 5.18
N LYS A 139 -11.95 -2.82 5.88
CA LYS A 139 -11.14 -2.14 6.88
C LYS A 139 -11.54 -2.70 8.25
N ASP A 140 -10.55 -3.18 9.00
CA ASP A 140 -10.70 -3.68 10.36
C ASP A 140 -10.86 -2.53 11.37
#